data_AF-A0A3B8U0U2-F1
#
_entry.id   AF-A0A3B8U0U2-F1
#
_cell.length_a   1.000
_cell.length_b   1.000
_cell.length_c   1.000
_cell.angle_alpha   90.00
_cell.angle_beta   90.00
_cell.angle_gamma   90.00
#
_symmetry.space_group_name_H-M   'P 1'
#
loop_
_entity.id
_entity.type
_entity.pdbx_description
1 polymer ?
#
loop_
_entity_poly.entity_id
_entity_poly.type
_entity_poly.pdbx_seq_one_letter_code
_entity_poly.pdbx_strand_id
1 'polypeptide(L)'
;MQSNAFQKSGRQMGKIVVGCWDCDYCGADRISGEIKICPNCGKPRGKDIKFYMAGPKEYVEHPETINKNPDWLCPYCNTLNPDDNKFCSACGAAREESEQNYFESKEEEQKKKEEREEAERREEAGHSTRSSGGSRIPILIGLVGVIFLLIFLLMPKSRTFHVDSKTWERSVSIERYQEVEDSGWDLPGDAWDVTEKREVYGYQSVLDHYETRTREVAVEVLDGYDVTTEYKDLGNGYFEEVEVETPRYRTEYRTETYEEPVYVSVPIYKTKYYYKIMKWLYDRDEKTSGADNEPYFAEPSLSDKEREGGRSEQYWLVSGDKSYKISYDLWKNISAGDDIKAIINGNQIVGVKN
;
A
#
# COMPACT_ATOMS: atom_id res chain seq x y z
N MET A 1 -47.38 31.14 7.45
CA MET A 1 -48.45 30.12 7.44
C MET A 1 -47.81 28.86 6.84
N GLN A 2 -47.57 27.74 7.51
CA GLN A 2 -48.15 27.17 8.72
C GLN A 2 -47.03 26.62 9.61
N SER A 3 -47.21 26.81 10.91
CA SER A 3 -46.45 26.21 12.00
C SER A 3 -46.81 24.73 12.13
N ASN A 4 -45.87 23.83 11.84
CA ASN A 4 -45.99 22.44 12.28
C ASN A 4 -45.26 22.28 13.61
N ALA A 5 -46.03 22.41 14.67
CA ALA A 5 -45.65 22.01 16.01
C ALA A 5 -45.39 20.51 16.00
N PHE A 6 -44.11 20.12 16.14
CA PHE A 6 -43.75 18.76 16.49
C PHE A 6 -44.28 18.52 17.91
N GLN A 7 -45.43 17.84 18.00
CA GLN A 7 -45.93 17.27 19.23
C GLN A 7 -44.82 16.37 19.79
N LYS A 8 -44.28 16.77 20.95
CA LYS A 8 -43.51 15.87 21.80
C LYS A 8 -44.41 14.67 22.11
N SER A 9 -44.20 13.58 21.39
CA SER A 9 -44.73 12.28 21.74
C SER A 9 -44.27 11.97 23.17
N GLY A 10 -45.21 11.63 24.03
CA GLY A 10 -44.90 11.13 25.35
C GLY A 10 -43.94 9.96 25.19
N ARG A 11 -42.75 10.08 25.77
CA ARG A 11 -41.76 9.01 25.88
C ARG A 11 -42.48 7.79 26.43
N GLN A 12 -42.78 6.80 25.60
CA GLN A 12 -43.19 5.48 26.10
C GLN A 12 -42.13 5.09 27.14
N MET A 13 -42.58 4.73 28.34
CA MET A 13 -41.66 4.13 29.31
C MET A 13 -40.97 2.95 28.61
N GLY A 14 -39.64 3.00 28.53
CA GLY A 14 -38.85 1.98 27.84
C GLY A 14 -39.21 0.61 28.41
N LYS A 15 -39.60 -0.32 27.53
CA LYS A 15 -39.90 -1.68 27.95
C LYS A 15 -38.65 -2.27 28.59
N ILE A 16 -38.80 -2.89 29.75
CA ILE A 16 -37.70 -3.53 30.45
C ILE A 16 -37.70 -5.01 30.11
N VAL A 17 -36.53 -5.54 29.77
CA VAL A 17 -36.32 -6.94 29.42
C VAL A 17 -35.36 -7.56 30.41
N VAL A 18 -35.64 -8.80 30.80
CA VAL A 18 -34.77 -9.59 31.68
C VAL A 18 -33.57 -10.10 30.87
N GLY A 19 -32.37 -9.81 31.35
CA GLY A 19 -31.13 -10.35 30.81
C GLY A 19 -30.73 -11.68 31.46
N CYS A 20 -29.51 -12.10 31.17
CA CYS A 20 -28.87 -13.28 31.74
C CYS A 20 -27.48 -12.93 32.26
N TRP A 21 -26.95 -13.77 33.14
CA TRP A 21 -25.55 -13.74 33.58
C TRP A 21 -25.04 -15.17 33.80
N ASP A 22 -23.73 -15.33 33.77
CA ASP A 22 -23.06 -16.61 34.03
C ASP A 22 -22.31 -16.55 35.36
N CYS A 23 -22.36 -17.63 36.12
CA CYS A 23 -21.64 -17.75 37.38
C CYS A 23 -20.15 -17.98 37.12
N ASP A 24 -19.34 -16.98 37.47
CA ASP A 24 -17.88 -16.99 37.46
C ASP A 24 -17.24 -18.12 38.31
N TYR A 25 -17.94 -18.57 39.35
CA TYR A 25 -17.43 -19.59 40.27
C TYR A 25 -17.66 -21.03 39.80
N CYS A 26 -18.89 -21.40 39.44
CA CYS A 26 -19.23 -22.79 39.08
C CYS A 26 -19.50 -23.02 37.59
N GLY A 27 -19.50 -21.95 36.77
CA GLY A 27 -19.73 -22.03 35.34
C GLY A 27 -21.19 -22.28 34.94
N ALA A 28 -22.15 -22.21 35.87
CA ALA A 28 -23.56 -22.23 35.51
C ALA A 28 -23.88 -21.02 34.63
N ASP A 29 -24.43 -21.26 33.45
CA ASP A 29 -24.70 -20.24 32.44
C ASP A 29 -26.18 -19.87 32.35
N ARG A 30 -26.47 -18.75 31.68
CA ARG A 30 -27.82 -18.24 31.37
C ARG A 30 -28.74 -18.14 32.59
N ILE A 31 -28.17 -17.76 33.73
CA ILE A 31 -28.94 -17.50 34.95
C ILE A 31 -29.73 -16.21 34.72
N SER A 32 -31.03 -16.22 35.00
CA SER A 32 -31.89 -15.04 34.85
C SER A 32 -31.32 -13.82 35.60
N GLY A 33 -31.41 -12.66 34.96
CA GLY A 33 -31.11 -11.33 35.51
C GLY A 33 -31.97 -10.95 36.72
N GLU A 34 -33.04 -11.70 37.00
CA GLU A 34 -33.81 -11.55 38.24
C GLU A 34 -33.19 -12.32 39.42
N ILE A 35 -32.33 -13.30 39.16
CA ILE A 35 -31.76 -14.19 40.17
C ILE A 35 -30.37 -13.70 40.55
N LYS A 36 -30.22 -13.14 41.77
CA LYS A 36 -28.98 -12.52 42.26
C LYS A 36 -27.98 -13.50 42.88
N ILE A 37 -28.44 -14.71 43.19
CA ILE A 37 -27.65 -15.79 43.80
C ILE A 37 -27.70 -16.98 42.86
N CYS A 38 -26.54 -17.52 42.48
CA CYS A 38 -26.45 -18.67 41.59
C CYS A 38 -27.27 -19.84 42.16
N PRO A 39 -28.30 -20.34 41.45
CA PRO A 39 -29.15 -21.41 41.96
C PRO A 39 -28.40 -22.75 42.05
N ASN A 40 -27.26 -22.89 41.37
CA ASN A 40 -26.46 -24.11 41.36
C ASN A 40 -25.46 -24.18 42.54
N CYS A 41 -24.73 -23.10 42.83
CA CYS A 41 -23.66 -23.11 43.85
C CYS A 41 -23.86 -22.14 45.02
N GLY A 42 -24.92 -21.33 45.01
CA GLY A 42 -25.22 -20.38 46.08
C GLY A 42 -24.31 -19.15 46.13
N LYS A 43 -23.36 -18.98 45.19
CA LYS A 43 -22.54 -17.76 45.11
C LYS A 43 -23.38 -16.59 44.59
N PRO A 44 -23.33 -15.41 45.23
CA PRO A 44 -23.95 -14.21 44.70
C PRO A 44 -23.18 -13.71 43.47
N ARG A 45 -23.79 -12.82 42.68
CA ARG A 45 -23.12 -12.15 41.55
C ARG A 45 -21.84 -11.45 42.00
N GLY A 46 -20.73 -11.82 41.39
CA GLY A 46 -19.41 -11.24 41.64
C GLY A 46 -19.06 -10.11 40.67
N LYS A 47 -17.94 -9.44 40.92
CA LYS A 47 -17.37 -8.39 40.06
C LYS A 47 -17.22 -8.83 38.60
N ASP A 48 -16.88 -10.09 38.35
CA ASP A 48 -16.43 -10.54 37.03
C ASP A 48 -17.59 -10.96 36.10
N ILE A 49 -18.81 -11.06 36.62
CA ILE A 49 -19.99 -11.41 35.82
C ILE A 49 -20.28 -10.35 34.75
N LYS A 50 -20.97 -10.75 33.68
CA LYS A 50 -21.44 -9.85 32.62
C LYS A 50 -22.90 -10.14 32.36
N PHE A 51 -23.70 -9.08 32.28
CA PHE A 51 -25.08 -9.19 31.85
C PHE A 51 -25.15 -9.23 30.32
N TYR A 52 -26.00 -10.10 29.79
CA TYR A 52 -26.20 -10.23 28.35
C TYR A 52 -27.62 -10.69 28.03
N MET A 53 -28.06 -10.48 26.80
CA MET A 53 -29.35 -10.95 26.30
C MET A 53 -29.19 -12.34 25.66
N ALA A 54 -29.94 -13.34 26.12
CA ALA A 54 -29.98 -14.66 25.51
C ALA A 54 -31.35 -15.33 25.63
N GLY A 55 -31.68 -16.17 24.65
CA GLY A 55 -32.98 -16.86 24.61
C GLY A 55 -34.14 -15.96 24.17
N PRO A 56 -35.40 -16.41 24.39
CA PRO A 56 -36.58 -15.60 24.12
C PRO A 56 -36.63 -14.37 25.04
N LYS A 57 -37.08 -13.24 24.51
CA LYS A 57 -37.19 -11.98 25.27
C LYS A 57 -38.29 -12.10 26.32
N GLU A 58 -37.92 -11.89 27.57
CA GLU A 58 -38.85 -11.85 28.71
C GLU A 58 -39.02 -10.40 29.16
N TYR A 59 -40.20 -9.84 28.86
CA TYR A 59 -40.52 -8.47 29.25
C TYR A 59 -41.07 -8.44 30.68
N VAL A 60 -40.60 -7.47 31.46
CA VAL A 60 -41.14 -7.21 32.79
C VAL A 60 -42.55 -6.60 32.65
N GLU A 61 -43.55 -7.21 33.28
CA GLU A 61 -44.95 -6.75 33.21
C GLU A 61 -45.14 -5.35 33.81
N HIS A 62 -44.42 -5.05 34.89
CA HIS A 62 -44.47 -3.81 35.66
C HIS A 62 -43.11 -3.09 35.66
N PRO A 63 -42.66 -2.53 34.50
CA PRO A 63 -41.33 -1.94 34.36
C PRO A 63 -41.06 -0.75 35.30
N GLU A 64 -42.10 -0.08 35.79
CA GLU A 64 -42.04 0.98 36.80
C GLU A 64 -41.54 0.51 38.17
N THR A 65 -41.60 -0.80 38.45
CA THR A 65 -41.12 -1.39 39.71
C THR A 65 -39.64 -1.73 39.68
N ILE A 66 -39.02 -1.69 38.50
CA ILE A 66 -37.60 -2.03 38.33
C ILE A 66 -36.74 -0.81 38.61
N ASN A 67 -35.77 -0.98 39.51
CA ASN A 67 -34.71 0.00 39.69
C ASN A 67 -33.86 0.07 38.41
N LYS A 68 -33.69 1.28 37.86
CA LYS A 68 -32.91 1.49 36.62
C LYS A 68 -31.45 1.86 36.88
N ASN A 69 -31.04 1.96 38.13
CA ASN A 69 -29.65 2.19 38.52
C ASN A 69 -28.87 0.87 38.52
N PRO A 70 -27.57 0.90 38.18
CA PRO A 70 -26.71 -0.28 38.18
C PRO A 70 -26.50 -0.82 39.59
N ASP A 71 -26.23 -2.13 39.69
CA ASP A 71 -25.85 -2.74 40.96
C ASP A 71 -24.53 -2.13 41.48
N TRP A 72 -24.46 -1.83 42.78
CA TRP A 72 -23.23 -1.36 43.42
C TRP A 72 -22.32 -2.53 43.81
N LEU A 73 -21.01 -2.34 43.68
CA LEU A 73 -20.00 -3.36 43.98
C LEU A 73 -19.51 -3.21 45.42
N CYS A 74 -19.66 -4.26 46.23
CA CYS A 74 -19.12 -4.26 47.59
C CYS A 74 -17.58 -4.30 47.57
N PRO A 75 -16.87 -3.34 48.18
CA PRO A 75 -15.41 -3.26 48.13
C PRO A 75 -14.72 -4.38 48.93
N TYR A 76 -15.44 -5.04 49.85
CA TYR A 76 -14.88 -6.05 50.74
C TYR A 76 -14.99 -7.47 50.19
N CYS A 77 -16.08 -7.79 49.51
CA CYS A 77 -16.37 -9.15 49.04
C CYS A 77 -16.70 -9.24 47.56
N ASN A 78 -16.61 -8.13 46.81
CA ASN A 78 -16.84 -8.04 45.37
C ASN A 78 -18.23 -8.53 44.93
N THR A 79 -19.22 -8.52 45.83
CA THR A 79 -20.60 -8.86 45.49
C THR A 79 -21.32 -7.64 44.90
N LEU A 80 -22.00 -7.84 43.78
CA LEU A 80 -22.92 -6.87 43.20
C LEU A 80 -24.25 -6.89 43.96
N ASN A 81 -24.72 -5.71 44.35
CA ASN A 81 -25.94 -5.53 45.13
C ASN A 81 -26.85 -4.52 44.44
N PRO A 82 -28.18 -4.73 44.48
CA PRO A 82 -29.16 -3.74 44.05
C PRO A 82 -28.88 -2.34 44.62
N ASP A 83 -29.04 -1.31 43.80
CA ASP A 83 -28.77 0.09 44.16
C ASP A 83 -29.57 0.58 45.40
N ASP A 84 -30.75 0.01 45.65
CA ASP A 84 -31.59 0.30 46.80
C ASP A 84 -31.18 -0.44 48.09
N ASN A 85 -30.28 -1.42 48.00
CA ASN A 85 -29.76 -2.11 49.19
C ASN A 85 -28.76 -1.23 49.95
N LYS A 86 -29.06 -0.96 51.23
CA LYS A 86 -28.17 -0.20 52.14
C LYS A 86 -26.97 -1.00 52.64
N PHE A 87 -27.04 -2.33 52.60
CA PHE A 87 -26.02 -3.24 53.10
C PHE A 87 -25.76 -4.36 52.09
N CYS A 88 -24.52 -4.84 52.02
CA CYS A 88 -24.14 -5.94 51.17
C CYS A 88 -24.84 -7.22 51.62
N SER A 89 -25.58 -7.85 50.72
CA SER A 89 -26.31 -9.10 50.97
C SER A 89 -25.42 -10.28 51.38
N ALA A 90 -24.14 -10.28 50.98
CA ALA A 90 -23.19 -11.34 51.29
C ALA A 90 -22.39 -11.16 52.60
N CYS A 91 -21.90 -9.95 52.90
CA CYS A 91 -21.01 -9.71 54.06
C CYS A 91 -21.51 -8.66 55.06
N GLY A 92 -22.59 -7.94 54.76
CA GLY A 92 -23.17 -6.93 55.65
C GLY A 92 -22.52 -5.55 55.64
N ALA A 93 -21.48 -5.31 54.84
CA ALA A 93 -20.85 -3.98 54.70
C ALA A 93 -21.84 -2.91 54.20
N ALA A 94 -21.67 -1.65 54.61
CA ALA A 94 -22.57 -0.56 54.21
C ALA A 94 -22.33 -0.10 52.77
N ARG A 95 -23.40 0.29 52.05
CA ARG A 95 -23.34 0.82 50.68
C ARG A 95 -22.48 2.09 50.58
N GLU A 96 -22.50 2.94 51.61
CA GLU A 96 -21.74 4.20 51.66
C GLU A 96 -20.23 4.00 51.56
N GLU A 97 -19.74 2.79 51.84
CA GLU A 97 -18.33 2.43 51.72
C GLU A 97 -17.95 1.97 50.31
N SER A 98 -18.92 1.80 49.40
CA SER A 98 -18.69 1.44 48.01
C SER A 98 -18.39 2.67 47.15
N GLU A 99 -17.32 2.58 46.35
CA GLU A 99 -16.91 3.62 45.41
C GLU A 99 -17.25 3.30 43.96
N GLN A 100 -17.84 2.12 43.69
CA GLN A 100 -18.02 1.61 42.33
C GLN A 100 -19.36 0.91 42.14
N ASN A 101 -19.99 1.13 40.99
CA ASN A 101 -21.07 0.29 40.47
C ASN A 101 -20.59 -0.68 39.38
N TYR A 102 -21.50 -1.51 38.88
CA TYR A 102 -21.23 -2.48 37.81
C TYR A 102 -20.47 -1.85 36.64
N PHE A 103 -20.94 -0.74 36.05
CA PHE A 103 -20.30 -0.14 34.89
C PHE A 103 -18.92 0.44 35.21
N GLU A 104 -18.79 1.14 36.34
CA GLU A 104 -17.51 1.71 36.78
C GLU A 104 -16.46 0.61 37.01
N SER A 105 -16.88 -0.52 37.59
CA SER A 105 -16.00 -1.67 37.80
C SER A 105 -15.53 -2.31 36.49
N LYS A 106 -16.38 -2.30 35.44
CA LYS A 106 -16.04 -2.80 34.10
C LYS A 106 -15.14 -1.84 33.34
N GLU A 107 -15.38 -0.54 33.45
CA GLU A 107 -14.52 0.48 32.85
C GLU A 107 -13.12 0.45 33.46
N GLU A 108 -13.01 0.29 34.79
CA GLU A 108 -11.72 0.14 35.48
C GLU A 108 -10.98 -1.15 35.04
N GLU A 109 -11.71 -2.27 34.91
CA GLU A 109 -11.14 -3.54 34.43
C GLU A 109 -10.61 -3.40 32.99
N GLN A 110 -11.40 -2.76 32.11
CA GLN A 110 -11.00 -2.52 30.73
C GLN A 110 -9.79 -1.60 30.64
N LYS A 111 -9.74 -0.50 31.40
CA LYS A 111 -8.57 0.40 31.46
C LYS A 111 -7.32 -0.34 31.92
N LYS A 112 -7.40 -1.12 33.00
CA LYS A 112 -6.27 -1.94 33.48
C LYS A 112 -5.81 -2.95 32.43
N LYS A 113 -6.75 -3.53 31.67
CA LYS A 113 -6.44 -4.44 30.57
C LYS A 113 -5.76 -3.72 29.41
N GLU A 114 -6.28 -2.58 28.98
CA GLU A 114 -5.70 -1.75 27.91
C GLU A 114 -4.31 -1.24 28.28
N GLU A 115 -4.11 -0.79 29.52
CA GLU A 115 -2.81 -0.38 30.06
C GLU A 115 -1.82 -1.55 30.08
N ARG A 116 -2.26 -2.74 30.48
CA ARG A 116 -1.43 -3.96 30.45
C ARG A 116 -1.06 -4.35 29.02
N GLU A 117 -2.03 -4.37 28.10
CA GLU A 117 -1.79 -4.68 26.70
C GLU A 117 -0.87 -3.62 26.04
N GLU A 118 -1.00 -2.35 26.42
CA GLU A 118 -0.10 -1.29 25.96
C GLU A 118 1.31 -1.45 26.54
N ALA A 119 1.45 -1.81 27.82
CA ALA A 119 2.73 -2.12 28.43
C ALA A 119 3.41 -3.32 27.75
N GLU A 120 2.66 -4.40 27.50
CA GLU A 120 3.15 -5.58 26.77
C GLU A 120 3.60 -5.21 25.34
N ARG A 121 2.82 -4.39 24.61
CA ARG A 121 3.23 -3.86 23.28
C ARG A 121 4.49 -3.00 23.34
N ARG A 122 4.66 -2.17 24.39
CA ARG A 122 5.86 -1.34 24.59
C ARG A 122 7.09 -2.18 24.91
N GLU A 123 6.95 -3.25 25.69
CA GLU A 123 8.02 -4.22 25.97
C GLU A 123 8.45 -4.99 24.72
N GLU A 124 7.49 -5.46 23.90
CA GLU A 124 7.77 -6.13 22.62
C GLU A 124 8.46 -5.19 21.61
N ALA A 125 8.03 -3.92 21.52
CA ALA A 125 8.68 -2.93 20.68
C ALA A 125 10.13 -2.62 21.14
N GLY A 126 10.36 -2.60 22.46
CA GLY A 126 11.67 -2.36 23.08
C GLY A 126 12.67 -3.51 22.91
N HIS A 127 12.22 -4.73 22.62
CA HIS A 127 13.08 -5.90 22.39
C HIS A 127 13.46 -6.12 20.91
N SER A 128 13.11 -5.20 20.00
CA SER A 128 13.40 -5.32 18.56
C SER A 128 14.74 -4.70 18.14
N THR A 129 15.82 -4.90 18.91
CA THR A 129 17.20 -4.73 18.41
C THR A 129 18.13 -5.86 18.85
N ARG A 130 17.84 -7.11 18.44
CA ARG A 130 18.91 -8.07 18.12
C ARG A 130 18.39 -9.20 17.26
N SER A 131 18.98 -9.33 16.07
CA SER A 131 18.87 -10.50 15.22
C SER A 131 19.27 -11.76 15.97
N SER A 132 18.46 -12.80 15.94
CA SER A 132 18.90 -14.16 15.57
C SER A 132 17.77 -15.18 15.72
N GLY A 133 17.53 -15.92 14.64
CA GLY A 133 17.42 -17.38 14.71
C GLY A 133 16.10 -17.99 15.18
N GLY A 134 15.40 -18.64 14.24
CA GLY A 134 14.88 -19.98 14.51
C GLY A 134 13.38 -20.24 14.32
N SER A 135 12.99 -20.47 13.06
CA SER A 135 12.14 -21.58 12.57
C SER A 135 10.75 -21.88 13.19
N ARG A 136 9.72 -21.91 12.31
CA ARG A 136 8.88 -23.12 12.05
C ARG A 136 8.08 -22.99 10.74
N ILE A 137 8.37 -23.90 9.81
CA ILE A 137 7.74 -24.19 8.50
C ILE A 137 6.43 -24.98 8.76
N PRO A 138 5.31 -24.84 7.99
CA PRO A 138 5.24 -25.27 6.59
C PRO A 138 4.25 -24.54 5.68
N ILE A 139 4.69 -23.44 5.04
CA ILE A 139 4.18 -22.98 3.72
C ILE A 139 5.35 -22.55 2.80
N LEU A 140 6.57 -22.45 3.33
CA LEU A 140 7.76 -21.94 2.63
C LEU A 140 8.45 -22.95 1.68
N ILE A 141 8.20 -24.25 1.75
CA ILE A 141 8.91 -25.22 0.89
C ILE A 141 8.46 -25.12 -0.58
N GLY A 142 7.17 -24.86 -0.83
CA GLY A 142 6.66 -24.67 -2.19
C GLY A 142 7.21 -23.40 -2.84
N LEU A 143 7.21 -22.29 -2.09
CA LEU A 143 7.66 -20.98 -2.58
C LEU A 143 9.19 -20.91 -2.69
N VAL A 144 9.93 -21.44 -1.71
CA VAL A 144 11.39 -21.60 -1.82
C VAL A 144 11.73 -22.59 -2.92
N GLY A 145 11.01 -23.71 -3.07
CA GLY A 145 11.22 -24.67 -4.14
C GLY A 145 10.99 -24.08 -5.52
N VAL A 146 9.93 -23.28 -5.71
CA VAL A 146 9.68 -22.56 -6.97
C VAL A 146 10.71 -21.47 -7.21
N ILE A 147 11.12 -20.71 -6.18
CA ILE A 147 12.20 -19.72 -6.31
C ILE A 147 13.53 -20.41 -6.63
N PHE A 148 13.87 -21.53 -5.99
CA PHE A 148 15.07 -22.32 -6.26
C PHE A 148 15.02 -22.96 -7.65
N LEU A 149 13.84 -23.42 -8.09
CA LEU A 149 13.60 -23.94 -9.43
C LEU A 149 13.73 -22.82 -10.47
N LEU A 150 13.16 -21.63 -10.23
CA LEU A 150 13.29 -20.46 -11.10
C LEU A 150 14.75 -19.99 -11.15
N ILE A 151 15.45 -19.93 -10.01
CA ILE A 151 16.89 -19.63 -9.96
C ILE A 151 17.70 -20.70 -10.72
N PHE A 152 17.36 -21.98 -10.57
CA PHE A 152 18.02 -23.08 -11.27
C PHE A 152 17.74 -23.08 -12.78
N LEU A 153 16.53 -22.67 -13.19
CA LEU A 153 16.15 -22.50 -14.59
C LEU A 153 16.78 -21.24 -15.22
N LEU A 154 16.99 -20.19 -14.41
CA LEU A 154 17.67 -18.94 -14.80
C LEU A 154 19.21 -19.02 -14.63
N MET A 155 19.73 -20.08 -14.00
CA MET A 155 21.18 -20.27 -13.84
C MET A 155 21.81 -20.43 -15.23
N PRO A 156 22.83 -19.62 -15.57
CA PRO A 156 23.42 -19.66 -16.89
C PRO A 156 24.01 -21.04 -17.17
N LYS A 157 23.45 -21.76 -18.15
CA LYS A 157 23.96 -23.07 -18.56
C LYS A 157 25.30 -22.87 -19.26
N SER A 158 26.35 -23.42 -18.66
CA SER A 158 27.67 -23.46 -19.28
C SER A 158 27.75 -24.59 -20.29
N ARG A 159 28.34 -24.34 -21.46
CA ARG A 159 28.62 -25.34 -22.48
C ARG A 159 30.13 -25.47 -22.63
N THR A 160 30.60 -26.72 -22.72
CA THR A 160 31.97 -26.99 -23.13
C THR A 160 32.05 -27.00 -24.65
N PHE A 161 33.01 -26.28 -25.22
CA PHE A 161 33.33 -26.37 -26.64
C PHE A 161 34.82 -26.16 -26.87
N HIS A 162 35.31 -26.73 -27.96
CA HIS A 162 36.69 -26.64 -28.41
C HIS A 162 36.90 -25.33 -29.19
N VAL A 163 37.95 -24.58 -28.87
CA VAL A 163 38.27 -23.31 -29.54
C VAL A 163 39.15 -23.62 -30.76
N ASP A 164 38.57 -23.61 -31.96
CA ASP A 164 39.31 -23.88 -33.19
C ASP A 164 40.23 -22.71 -33.57
N SER A 165 39.71 -21.49 -33.44
CA SER A 165 40.47 -20.28 -33.71
C SER A 165 39.89 -19.08 -32.98
N LYS A 166 40.66 -18.00 -32.96
CA LYS A 166 40.31 -16.72 -32.36
C LYS A 166 40.40 -15.66 -33.43
N THR A 167 39.46 -14.73 -33.46
CA THR A 167 39.52 -13.58 -34.36
C THR A 167 39.20 -12.30 -33.63
N TRP A 168 39.69 -11.19 -34.16
CA TRP A 168 39.46 -9.85 -33.61
C TRP A 168 39.27 -8.83 -34.73
N GLU A 169 38.52 -7.77 -34.44
CA GLU A 169 38.36 -6.58 -35.28
C GLU A 169 38.39 -5.34 -34.37
N ARG A 170 39.22 -4.38 -34.73
CA ARG A 170 39.30 -3.07 -34.09
C ARG A 170 39.14 -1.98 -35.14
N SER A 171 38.35 -0.97 -34.83
CA SER A 171 38.14 0.18 -35.71
C SER A 171 38.42 1.49 -34.99
N VAL A 172 38.99 2.42 -35.75
CA VAL A 172 39.07 3.83 -35.38
C VAL A 172 38.13 4.58 -36.31
N SER A 173 37.11 5.21 -35.73
CA SER A 173 36.21 6.09 -36.45
C SER A 173 36.87 7.43 -36.65
N ILE A 174 36.85 7.92 -37.88
CA ILE A 174 37.44 9.19 -38.28
C ILE A 174 36.31 10.14 -38.63
N GLU A 175 36.33 11.29 -38.00
CA GLU A 175 35.46 12.40 -38.33
C GLU A 175 36.21 13.41 -39.19
N ARG A 176 35.51 14.01 -40.15
CA ARG A 176 36.01 15.08 -40.98
C ARG A 176 35.29 16.39 -40.66
N TYR A 177 36.04 17.46 -40.56
CA TYR A 177 35.54 18.81 -40.38
C TYR A 177 35.04 19.33 -41.72
N GLN A 178 33.73 19.37 -41.89
CA GLN A 178 33.09 19.73 -43.15
C GLN A 178 31.95 20.74 -42.96
N GLU A 179 31.71 21.50 -44.02
CA GLU A 179 30.61 22.45 -44.09
C GLU A 179 29.29 21.69 -44.19
N VAL A 180 28.31 22.12 -43.39
CA VAL A 180 26.93 21.67 -43.49
C VAL A 180 25.97 22.84 -43.47
N GLU A 181 24.87 22.70 -44.19
CA GLU A 181 23.71 23.56 -44.06
C GLU A 181 22.85 23.06 -42.90
N ASP A 182 22.48 23.97 -42.00
CA ASP A 182 21.65 23.68 -40.83
C ASP A 182 20.65 24.81 -40.58
N SER A 183 19.69 24.57 -39.69
CA SER A 183 18.73 25.59 -39.29
C SER A 183 18.33 25.46 -37.82
N GLY A 184 18.10 26.60 -37.17
CA GLY A 184 17.77 26.65 -35.76
C GLY A 184 17.03 27.92 -35.38
N TRP A 185 16.41 27.91 -34.19
CA TRP A 185 15.80 29.10 -33.61
C TRP A 185 16.83 30.03 -32.96
N ASP A 186 18.02 29.49 -32.68
CA ASP A 186 19.18 30.20 -32.16
C ASP A 186 20.32 30.09 -33.18
N LEU A 187 21.00 31.21 -33.43
CA LEU A 187 22.11 31.30 -34.38
C LEU A 187 23.45 31.02 -33.67
N PRO A 188 24.20 29.96 -34.05
CA PRO A 188 25.54 29.72 -33.54
C PRO A 188 26.51 30.84 -33.94
N GLY A 189 27.47 31.17 -33.07
CA GLY A 189 28.40 32.28 -33.28
C GLY A 189 29.44 32.06 -34.39
N ASP A 190 29.69 30.81 -34.76
CA ASP A 190 30.63 30.39 -35.81
C ASP A 190 29.93 30.04 -37.14
N ALA A 191 28.63 30.31 -37.27
CA ALA A 191 27.88 30.12 -38.49
C ALA A 191 28.09 31.25 -39.51
N TRP A 192 27.95 30.96 -40.80
CA TRP A 192 28.02 31.93 -41.90
C TRP A 192 26.92 31.66 -42.95
N ASP A 193 26.83 32.52 -43.97
CA ASP A 193 25.80 32.43 -45.03
C ASP A 193 24.38 32.37 -44.46
N VAL A 194 24.08 33.27 -43.53
CA VAL A 194 22.86 33.25 -42.70
C VAL A 194 21.68 33.88 -43.44
N THR A 195 20.57 33.16 -43.50
CA THR A 195 19.26 33.64 -43.93
C THR A 195 18.27 33.53 -42.78
N GLU A 196 17.51 34.61 -42.50
CA GLU A 196 16.47 34.62 -41.47
C GLU A 196 15.07 34.57 -42.08
N LYS A 197 14.17 33.82 -41.43
CA LYS A 197 12.75 33.74 -41.81
C LYS A 197 11.85 33.77 -40.58
N ARG A 198 10.70 34.42 -40.71
CA ARG A 198 9.61 34.37 -39.72
C ARG A 198 8.83 33.08 -39.90
N GLU A 199 8.94 32.16 -38.94
CA GLU A 199 8.28 30.85 -39.02
C GLU A 199 7.53 30.50 -37.72
N VAL A 200 6.59 29.57 -37.81
CA VAL A 200 5.82 29.09 -36.65
C VAL A 200 6.75 28.29 -35.74
N TYR A 201 6.99 28.83 -34.55
CA TYR A 201 7.78 28.22 -33.48
C TYR A 201 6.99 27.17 -32.72
N GLY A 202 5.70 27.43 -32.53
CA GLY A 202 4.80 26.56 -31.80
C GLY A 202 3.41 27.16 -31.75
N TYR A 203 2.58 26.63 -30.86
CA TYR A 203 1.22 27.09 -30.66
C TYR A 203 0.96 27.34 -29.18
N GLN A 204 0.15 28.35 -28.89
CA GLN A 204 -0.34 28.60 -27.54
C GLN A 204 -1.85 28.43 -27.52
N SER A 205 -2.32 27.74 -26.48
CA SER A 205 -3.73 27.64 -26.17
C SER A 205 -4.18 28.93 -25.49
N VAL A 206 -5.16 29.62 -26.09
CA VAL A 206 -5.72 30.86 -25.57
C VAL A 206 -7.23 30.64 -25.38
N LEU A 207 -7.76 31.13 -24.25
CA LEU A 207 -9.20 31.09 -23.98
C LEU A 207 -9.92 31.87 -25.08
N ASP A 208 -10.84 31.20 -25.77
CA ASP A 208 -11.63 31.79 -26.85
C ASP A 208 -12.96 32.29 -26.32
N HIS A 209 -13.76 31.39 -25.74
CA HIS A 209 -15.05 31.69 -25.13
C HIS A 209 -15.45 30.63 -24.09
N TYR A 210 -16.63 30.80 -23.49
CA TYR A 210 -17.26 29.79 -22.63
C TYR A 210 -18.52 29.26 -23.32
N GLU A 211 -18.72 27.95 -23.24
CA GLU A 211 -19.95 27.28 -23.65
C GLU A 211 -20.78 26.89 -22.43
N THR A 212 -22.04 27.32 -22.39
CA THR A 212 -22.98 26.84 -21.38
C THR A 212 -23.31 25.37 -21.65
N ARG A 213 -23.02 24.51 -20.67
CA ARG A 213 -23.34 23.08 -20.69
C ARG A 213 -24.15 22.69 -19.48
N THR A 214 -24.83 21.56 -19.59
CA THR A 214 -25.60 20.97 -18.48
C THR A 214 -24.99 19.64 -18.06
N ARG A 215 -25.00 19.36 -16.77
CA ARG A 215 -24.68 18.04 -16.21
C ARG A 215 -25.71 17.63 -15.18
N GLU A 216 -25.93 16.33 -15.02
CA GLU A 216 -26.70 15.81 -13.90
C GLU A 216 -25.77 15.66 -12.69
N VAL A 217 -26.17 16.23 -11.56
CA VAL A 217 -25.48 16.08 -10.28
C VAL A 217 -26.36 15.27 -9.33
N ALA A 218 -25.75 14.30 -8.65
CA ALA A 218 -26.39 13.53 -7.61
C ALA A 218 -26.45 14.35 -6.31
N VAL A 219 -27.63 14.43 -5.72
CA VAL A 219 -27.87 15.09 -4.43
C VAL A 219 -28.55 14.09 -3.50
N GLU A 220 -28.05 13.98 -2.28
CA GLU A 220 -28.70 13.18 -1.25
C GLU A 220 -29.83 13.98 -0.60
N VAL A 221 -31.03 13.41 -0.63
CA VAL A 221 -32.23 13.99 -0.03
C VAL A 221 -32.70 13.06 1.08
N LEU A 222 -33.01 13.63 2.24
CA LEU A 222 -33.54 12.89 3.39
C LEU A 222 -34.84 12.17 2.98
N ASP A 223 -34.84 10.85 3.09
CA ASP A 223 -35.89 9.93 2.62
C ASP A 223 -36.44 9.11 3.80
N GLY A 224 -36.55 9.75 4.96
CA GLY A 224 -37.10 9.18 6.19
C GLY A 224 -36.03 8.65 7.14
N TYR A 225 -36.45 7.77 8.04
CA TYR A 225 -35.62 7.18 9.09
C TYR A 225 -35.85 5.67 9.14
N ASP A 226 -34.78 4.93 9.38
CA ASP A 226 -34.83 3.53 9.79
C ASP A 226 -34.90 3.48 11.31
N VAL A 227 -35.87 2.73 11.84
CA VAL A 227 -36.03 2.55 13.28
C VAL A 227 -35.49 1.18 13.64
N THR A 228 -34.42 1.15 14.45
CA THR A 228 -33.85 -0.08 14.99
C THR A 228 -34.06 -0.14 16.49
N THR A 229 -34.36 -1.33 17.00
CA THR A 229 -34.50 -1.57 18.43
C THR A 229 -33.16 -2.02 19.01
N GLU A 230 -32.63 -1.25 19.96
CA GLU A 230 -31.45 -1.57 20.75
C GLU A 230 -31.81 -1.89 22.21
N TYR A 231 -30.91 -2.55 22.93
CA TYR A 231 -31.09 -2.91 24.33
C TYR A 231 -29.95 -2.33 25.15
N LYS A 232 -30.28 -1.37 26.01
CA LYS A 232 -29.33 -0.73 26.91
C LYS A 232 -29.23 -1.54 28.20
N ASP A 233 -28.06 -2.08 28.50
CA ASP A 233 -27.77 -2.70 29.80
C ASP A 233 -27.99 -1.67 30.92
N LEU A 234 -28.71 -2.05 31.98
CA LEU A 234 -28.89 -1.23 33.17
C LEU A 234 -27.91 -1.59 34.28
N GLY A 235 -27.09 -2.63 34.11
CA GLY A 235 -26.03 -3.01 35.03
C GLY A 235 -26.51 -3.74 36.27
N ASN A 236 -27.73 -4.28 36.23
CA ASN A 236 -28.38 -4.99 37.35
C ASN A 236 -29.09 -6.29 36.91
N GLY A 237 -28.86 -6.72 35.67
CA GLY A 237 -29.51 -7.87 35.06
C GLY A 237 -30.75 -7.56 34.24
N TYR A 238 -31.16 -6.29 34.16
CA TYR A 238 -32.23 -5.82 33.27
C TYR A 238 -31.67 -4.95 32.15
N PHE A 239 -32.39 -4.92 31.03
CA PHE A 239 -32.09 -4.13 29.85
C PHE A 239 -33.29 -3.23 29.50
N GLU A 240 -33.02 -2.01 29.04
CA GLU A 240 -34.05 -1.10 28.52
C GLU A 240 -34.08 -1.16 27.00
N GLU A 241 -35.26 -1.46 26.43
CA GLU A 241 -35.51 -1.39 24.99
C GLU A 241 -35.55 0.08 24.54
N VAL A 242 -34.67 0.45 23.62
CA VAL A 242 -34.54 1.81 23.07
C VAL A 242 -34.69 1.75 21.56
N GLU A 243 -35.59 2.56 21.01
CA GLU A 243 -35.67 2.76 19.57
C GLU A 243 -34.67 3.84 19.15
N VAL A 244 -33.84 3.51 18.17
CA VAL A 244 -32.84 4.40 17.57
C VAL A 244 -33.27 4.70 16.15
N GLU A 245 -33.45 5.99 15.86
CA GLU A 245 -33.78 6.48 14.52
C GLU A 245 -32.50 6.86 13.78
N THR A 246 -32.24 6.21 12.66
CA THR A 246 -31.11 6.52 11.77
C THR A 246 -31.63 7.17 10.49
N PRO A 247 -31.14 8.35 10.07
CA PRO A 247 -31.62 8.99 8.86
C PRO A 247 -31.26 8.16 7.63
N ARG A 248 -32.24 7.95 6.76
CA ARG A 248 -32.09 7.29 5.46
C ARG A 248 -32.14 8.35 4.38
N TYR A 249 -31.21 8.28 3.42
CA TYR A 249 -31.14 9.21 2.31
C TYR A 249 -31.37 8.47 1.00
N ARG A 250 -31.98 9.17 0.03
CA ARG A 250 -32.01 8.71 -1.36
C ARG A 250 -31.24 9.68 -2.24
N THR A 251 -30.64 9.15 -3.30
CA THR A 251 -29.98 9.95 -4.31
C THR A 251 -31.01 10.42 -5.34
N GLU A 252 -31.11 11.73 -5.54
CA GLU A 252 -31.85 12.36 -6.62
C GLU A 252 -30.88 13.04 -7.59
N TYR A 253 -31.21 13.02 -8.89
CA TYR A 253 -30.42 13.68 -9.92
C TYR A 253 -31.04 15.03 -10.25
N ARG A 254 -30.22 16.07 -10.25
CA ARG A 254 -30.61 17.43 -10.64
C ARG A 254 -29.74 17.91 -11.78
N THR A 255 -30.35 18.52 -12.78
CA THR A 255 -29.62 19.20 -13.85
C THR A 255 -29.06 20.54 -13.35
N GLU A 256 -27.75 20.72 -13.49
CA GLU A 256 -27.03 21.97 -13.21
C GLU A 256 -26.40 22.50 -14.50
N THR A 257 -26.49 23.82 -14.72
CA THR A 257 -25.81 24.53 -15.81
C THR A 257 -24.45 25.05 -15.35
N TYR A 258 -23.40 24.87 -16.17
CA TYR A 258 -22.07 25.40 -15.92
C TYR A 258 -21.44 25.93 -17.22
N GLU A 259 -20.44 26.80 -17.09
CA GLU A 259 -19.69 27.36 -18.20
C GLU A 259 -18.41 26.54 -18.42
N GLU A 260 -18.26 25.92 -19.59
CA GLU A 260 -17.06 25.18 -19.97
C GLU A 260 -16.16 26.06 -20.86
N PRO A 261 -14.89 26.31 -20.48
CA PRO A 261 -14.00 27.13 -21.30
C PRO A 261 -13.56 26.39 -22.56
N VAL A 262 -13.73 27.03 -23.71
CA VAL A 262 -13.25 26.57 -25.01
C VAL A 262 -11.99 27.35 -25.37
N TYR A 263 -10.97 26.63 -25.83
CA TYR A 263 -9.67 27.20 -26.16
C TYR A 263 -9.39 27.06 -27.66
N VAL A 264 -8.74 28.08 -28.22
CA VAL A 264 -8.22 28.06 -29.60
C VAL A 264 -6.69 28.00 -29.59
N SER A 265 -6.13 27.31 -30.58
CA SER A 265 -4.69 27.19 -30.79
C SER A 265 -4.20 28.32 -31.70
N VAL A 266 -3.39 29.23 -31.17
CA VAL A 266 -2.85 30.39 -31.91
C VAL A 266 -1.37 30.17 -32.20
N PRO A 267 -0.90 30.32 -33.46
CA PRO A 267 0.50 30.14 -33.80
C PRO A 267 1.38 31.23 -33.17
N ILE A 268 2.45 30.81 -32.49
CA ILE A 268 3.55 31.66 -32.05
C ILE A 268 4.61 31.62 -33.13
N TYR A 269 5.00 32.78 -33.61
CA TYR A 269 6.04 32.91 -34.63
C TYR A 269 7.33 33.44 -34.01
N LYS A 270 8.46 32.83 -34.36
CA LYS A 270 9.81 33.33 -34.04
C LYS A 270 10.65 33.46 -35.31
N THR A 271 11.80 34.11 -35.19
CA THR A 271 12.81 34.12 -36.24
C THR A 271 13.54 32.78 -36.23
N LYS A 272 13.57 32.09 -37.36
CA LYS A 272 14.38 30.90 -37.60
C LYS A 272 15.54 31.26 -38.51
N TYR A 273 16.73 30.79 -38.17
CA TYR A 273 17.96 30.99 -38.91
C TYR A 273 18.27 29.74 -39.74
N TYR A 274 18.65 29.96 -40.98
CA TYR A 274 19.21 28.98 -41.90
C TYR A 274 20.63 29.41 -42.19
N TYR A 275 21.61 28.53 -42.02
CA TYR A 275 23.02 28.92 -42.06
C TYR A 275 23.90 27.75 -42.45
N LYS A 276 25.15 28.08 -42.81
CA LYS A 276 26.24 27.12 -42.95
C LYS A 276 27.10 27.13 -41.70
N ILE A 277 27.55 25.95 -41.27
CA ILE A 277 28.42 25.77 -40.11
C ILE A 277 29.37 24.61 -40.36
N MET A 278 30.59 24.69 -39.81
CA MET A 278 31.51 23.57 -39.87
C MET A 278 31.21 22.58 -38.73
N LYS A 279 31.03 21.30 -39.05
CA LYS A 279 30.85 20.24 -38.04
C LYS A 279 31.81 19.10 -38.28
N TRP A 280 32.23 18.48 -37.18
CA TRP A 280 32.88 17.19 -37.21
C TRP A 280 31.80 16.14 -37.43
N LEU A 281 31.89 15.46 -38.56
CA LEU A 281 30.95 14.42 -38.95
C LEU A 281 31.72 13.16 -39.31
N TYR A 282 31.10 12.01 -39.06
CA TYR A 282 31.63 10.72 -39.49
C TYR A 282 32.01 10.76 -40.98
N ASP A 283 33.24 10.33 -41.30
CA ASP A 283 33.75 10.21 -42.65
C ASP A 283 34.01 8.75 -43.00
N ARG A 284 34.82 8.06 -42.19
CA ARG A 284 35.20 6.66 -42.42
C ARG A 284 35.60 5.94 -41.15
N ASP A 285 35.69 4.62 -41.25
CA ASP A 285 36.38 3.78 -40.28
C ASP A 285 37.68 3.24 -40.89
N GLU A 286 38.76 3.27 -40.12
CA GLU A 286 39.95 2.49 -40.41
C GLU A 286 39.98 1.25 -39.52
N LYS A 287 40.02 0.08 -40.17
CA LYS A 287 39.84 -1.22 -39.53
C LYS A 287 41.10 -2.04 -39.58
N THR A 288 41.32 -2.79 -38.51
CA THR A 288 42.33 -3.83 -38.39
C THR A 288 41.63 -5.09 -37.91
N SER A 289 42.02 -6.23 -38.45
CA SER A 289 41.48 -7.53 -38.05
C SER A 289 42.53 -8.61 -38.22
N GLY A 290 42.41 -9.68 -37.45
CA GLY A 290 43.38 -10.75 -37.43
C GLY A 290 42.87 -12.01 -36.73
N ALA A 291 43.64 -13.09 -36.91
CA ALA A 291 43.47 -14.35 -36.20
C ALA A 291 44.65 -14.65 -35.24
N ASP A 292 45.56 -13.69 -35.08
CA ASP A 292 46.66 -13.73 -34.11
C ASP A 292 46.18 -13.32 -32.70
N ASN A 293 47.10 -13.35 -31.74
CA ASN A 293 46.87 -12.95 -30.34
C ASN A 293 47.28 -11.50 -30.05
N GLU A 294 47.53 -10.68 -31.07
CA GLU A 294 48.05 -9.32 -30.93
C GLU A 294 47.12 -8.28 -31.56
N PRO A 295 45.91 -8.05 -31.00
CA PRO A 295 45.03 -7.00 -31.50
C PRO A 295 45.68 -5.61 -31.35
N TYR A 296 45.63 -4.83 -32.42
CA TYR A 296 46.06 -3.43 -32.45
C TYR A 296 44.98 -2.55 -33.08
N PHE A 297 45.08 -1.23 -32.91
CA PHE A 297 44.24 -0.28 -33.66
C PHE A 297 45.03 0.21 -34.87
N ALA A 298 44.35 0.55 -35.97
CA ALA A 298 44.97 1.28 -37.06
C ALA A 298 45.59 2.59 -36.53
N GLU A 299 46.71 3.01 -37.13
CA GLU A 299 47.32 4.32 -36.91
C GLU A 299 47.00 5.20 -38.13
N PRO A 300 45.82 5.83 -38.18
CA PRO A 300 45.38 6.57 -39.35
C PRO A 300 46.26 7.81 -39.57
N SER A 301 46.64 8.07 -40.82
CA SER A 301 47.29 9.31 -41.22
C SER A 301 46.22 10.39 -41.42
N LEU A 302 45.94 11.15 -40.36
CA LEU A 302 44.92 12.20 -40.37
C LEU A 302 45.43 13.49 -41.01
N SER A 303 44.59 14.13 -41.82
CA SER A 303 44.82 15.51 -42.28
C SER A 303 44.39 16.55 -41.22
N ASP A 304 44.72 17.83 -41.44
CA ASP A 304 44.33 18.93 -40.53
C ASP A 304 42.81 19.11 -40.37
N LYS A 305 42.01 18.49 -41.25
CA LYS A 305 40.53 18.50 -41.20
C LYS A 305 39.95 17.17 -40.74
N GLU A 306 40.76 16.27 -40.21
CA GLU A 306 40.32 14.97 -39.72
C GLU A 306 40.70 14.80 -38.26
N ARG A 307 39.90 14.04 -37.51
CA ARG A 307 40.18 13.66 -36.13
C ARG A 307 39.64 12.26 -35.84
N GLU A 308 40.15 11.60 -34.81
CA GLU A 308 39.48 10.41 -34.28
C GLU A 308 38.15 10.82 -33.62
N GLY A 309 37.04 10.25 -34.10
CA GLY A 309 35.71 10.36 -33.48
C GLY A 309 35.48 9.33 -32.38
N GLY A 310 36.17 8.18 -32.45
CA GLY A 310 36.08 7.14 -31.44
C GLY A 310 36.74 5.83 -31.85
N ARG A 311 36.81 4.89 -30.91
CA ARG A 311 37.40 3.56 -31.14
C ARG A 311 36.40 2.47 -30.76
N SER A 312 36.37 1.40 -31.54
CA SER A 312 35.53 0.24 -31.28
C SER A 312 36.31 -1.06 -31.40
N GLU A 313 35.96 -2.06 -30.61
CA GLU A 313 36.65 -3.36 -30.60
C GLU A 313 35.67 -4.51 -30.44
N GLN A 314 35.95 -5.60 -31.16
CA GLN A 314 35.15 -6.80 -31.17
C GLN A 314 36.05 -8.03 -31.27
N TYR A 315 35.72 -9.08 -30.52
CA TYR A 315 36.50 -10.31 -30.44
C TYR A 315 35.59 -11.52 -30.54
N TRP A 316 36.08 -12.57 -31.17
CA TRP A 316 35.34 -13.81 -31.35
C TRP A 316 36.20 -15.04 -31.10
N LEU A 317 35.54 -16.10 -30.62
CA LEU A 317 36.04 -17.47 -30.63
C LEU A 317 35.25 -18.27 -31.67
N VAL A 318 35.94 -19.07 -32.47
CA VAL A 318 35.35 -19.94 -33.49
C VAL A 318 35.37 -21.38 -32.98
N SER A 319 34.25 -22.08 -33.14
CA SER A 319 34.08 -23.49 -32.79
C SER A 319 33.11 -24.16 -33.77
N GLY A 320 33.64 -25.04 -34.62
CA GLY A 320 33.02 -25.52 -35.84
C GLY A 320 32.58 -24.36 -36.74
N ASP A 321 31.33 -24.42 -37.19
CA ASP A 321 30.72 -23.38 -38.02
C ASP A 321 30.17 -22.18 -37.23
N LYS A 322 30.46 -22.10 -35.92
CA LYS A 322 29.92 -21.05 -35.04
C LYS A 322 31.00 -20.11 -34.56
N SER A 323 30.70 -18.81 -34.54
CA SER A 323 31.52 -17.78 -33.93
C SER A 323 30.77 -17.15 -32.76
N TYR A 324 31.44 -16.99 -31.62
CA TYR A 324 30.86 -16.40 -30.42
C TYR A 324 31.60 -15.13 -30.03
N LYS A 325 30.88 -14.01 -29.87
CA LYS A 325 31.46 -12.74 -29.43
C LYS A 325 31.91 -12.85 -27.98
N ILE A 326 33.05 -12.26 -27.62
CA ILE A 326 33.61 -12.32 -26.27
C ILE A 326 34.28 -10.99 -25.90
N SER A 327 34.42 -10.69 -24.60
CA SER A 327 35.19 -9.53 -24.16
C SER A 327 36.69 -9.76 -24.33
N TYR A 328 37.44 -8.67 -24.52
CA TYR A 328 38.90 -8.73 -24.64
C TYR A 328 39.55 -9.43 -23.43
N ASP A 329 39.09 -9.12 -22.22
CA ASP A 329 39.67 -9.66 -20.98
C ASP A 329 39.57 -11.18 -20.87
N LEU A 330 38.52 -11.78 -21.42
CA LEU A 330 38.43 -13.24 -21.50
C LEU A 330 39.21 -13.76 -22.71
N TRP A 331 39.04 -13.11 -23.87
CA TRP A 331 39.67 -13.50 -25.12
C TRP A 331 41.20 -13.58 -25.01
N LYS A 332 41.86 -12.63 -24.35
CA LYS A 332 43.33 -12.57 -24.21
C LYS A 332 43.92 -13.74 -23.41
N ASN A 333 43.11 -14.39 -22.57
CA ASN A 333 43.53 -15.48 -21.69
C ASN A 333 43.21 -16.88 -22.23
N ILE A 334 42.61 -16.97 -23.41
CA ILE A 334 42.21 -18.23 -24.06
C ILE A 334 43.09 -18.47 -25.27
N SER A 335 43.57 -19.69 -25.47
CA SER A 335 44.35 -20.09 -26.65
C SER A 335 43.52 -20.90 -27.64
N ALA A 336 43.90 -20.86 -28.92
CA ALA A 336 43.35 -21.81 -29.89
C ALA A 336 43.81 -23.24 -29.52
N GLY A 337 42.90 -24.20 -29.59
CA GLY A 337 43.09 -25.58 -29.11
C GLY A 337 42.60 -25.81 -27.68
N ASP A 338 42.19 -24.77 -26.94
CA ASP A 338 41.66 -24.94 -25.59
C ASP A 338 40.24 -25.52 -25.61
N ASP A 339 39.95 -26.44 -24.69
CA ASP A 339 38.58 -26.85 -24.36
C ASP A 339 38.08 -25.98 -23.20
N ILE A 340 37.17 -25.06 -23.49
CA ILE A 340 36.67 -24.10 -22.49
C ILE A 340 35.22 -24.40 -22.10
N LYS A 341 34.90 -24.19 -20.81
CA LYS A 341 33.54 -24.27 -20.29
C LYS A 341 32.95 -22.87 -20.15
N ALA A 342 32.29 -22.40 -21.21
CA ALA A 342 31.80 -21.02 -21.29
C ALA A 342 30.30 -20.90 -21.00
N ILE A 343 29.92 -19.76 -20.43
CA ILE A 343 28.53 -19.33 -20.28
C ILE A 343 28.18 -18.49 -21.51
N ILE A 344 27.17 -18.94 -22.26
CA ILE A 344 26.74 -18.29 -23.51
C ILE A 344 25.35 -17.69 -23.34
N ASN A 345 25.18 -16.44 -23.77
CA ASN A 345 23.89 -15.79 -23.93
C ASN A 345 23.70 -15.38 -25.40
N GLY A 346 22.78 -16.04 -26.10
CA GLY A 346 22.64 -15.89 -27.56
C GLY A 346 23.93 -16.31 -28.28
N ASN A 347 24.59 -15.35 -28.94
CA ASN A 347 25.86 -15.56 -29.65
C ASN A 347 27.06 -14.90 -28.94
N GLN A 348 26.94 -14.62 -27.64
CA GLN A 348 27.96 -13.95 -26.84
C GLN A 348 28.38 -14.80 -25.64
N ILE A 349 29.69 -14.93 -25.42
CA ILE A 349 30.28 -15.50 -24.22
C ILE A 349 30.35 -14.41 -23.16
N VAL A 350 29.67 -14.66 -22.04
CA VAL A 350 29.58 -13.71 -20.91
C VAL A 350 30.43 -14.15 -19.71
N GLY A 351 31.02 -15.35 -19.77
CA GLY A 351 31.95 -15.83 -18.76
C GLY A 351 32.57 -17.18 -19.13
N VAL A 352 33.72 -17.49 -18.54
CA VAL A 352 34.40 -18.80 -18.66
C VAL A 352 34.59 -19.36 -17.26
N LYS A 353 34.25 -20.63 -17.06
CA LYS A 353 34.48 -21.35 -15.81
C LYS A 353 35.77 -22.16 -15.94
N ASN A 354 36.66 -22.02 -14.98
CA ASN A 354 37.83 -22.88 -14.81
C ASN A 354 37.42 -24.33 -14.50
#